data_AF-A0A950A5A4-F1
#
_entry.id   AF-A0A950A5A4-F1
#
_cell.length_a   1.000
_cell.length_b   1.000
_cell.length_c   1.000
_cell.angle_alpha   90.00
_cell.angle_beta   90.00
_cell.angle_gamma   90.00
#
_symmetry.space_group_name_H-M   'P 1'
#
loop_
_entity.id
_entity.type
_entity.pdbx_description
1 polymer ?
#
loop_
_entity_poly.entity_id
_entity_poly.type
_entity_poly.pdbx_seq_one_letter_code
_entity_poly.pdbx_strand_id
1 'polypeptide(L)'
;MAQHCPECGFANDEGANYCQRCGAFLAHSDPPPGTTTATYKLGETGELEEVKLDDVAERGPALVIRAGGGRAGESFSLGAGRVTIGRRPVSDIFLDDVTVSRDHAILVRRGQDFFLDDCGSLNGTYVNRRRIE
;
A
#
# COMPACT_ATOMS: atom_id res chain seq x y z
N MET A 1 9.36 -10.68 -23.42
CA MET A 1 7.98 -10.81 -23.99
C MET A 1 7.03 -9.96 -23.17
N ALA A 2 6.14 -9.18 -23.80
CA ALA A 2 5.20 -8.32 -23.05
C ALA A 2 4.23 -9.16 -22.20
N GLN A 3 4.19 -8.87 -20.90
CA GLN A 3 3.36 -9.59 -19.96
C GLN A 3 1.94 -9.01 -19.97
N HIS A 4 0.97 -9.81 -20.38
CA HIS A 4 -0.41 -9.38 -20.44
C HIS A 4 -1.08 -9.53 -19.08
N CYS A 5 -1.83 -8.51 -18.68
CA CYS A 5 -2.56 -8.54 -17.42
C CYS A 5 -3.72 -9.54 -17.48
N PRO A 6 -3.82 -10.50 -16.53
CA PRO A 6 -4.90 -11.49 -16.53
C PRO A 6 -6.28 -10.87 -16.24
N GLU A 7 -6.32 -9.67 -15.67
CA GLU A 7 -7.56 -9.00 -15.25
C GLU A 7 -8.09 -8.01 -16.29
N CYS A 8 -7.22 -7.27 -16.98
CA CYS A 8 -7.66 -6.22 -17.92
C CYS A 8 -7.09 -6.34 -19.34
N GLY A 9 -6.27 -7.36 -19.60
CA GLY A 9 -5.67 -7.63 -20.92
C GLY A 9 -4.61 -6.64 -21.37
N PHE A 10 -4.26 -5.63 -20.57
CA PHE A 10 -3.24 -4.64 -20.93
C PHE A 10 -1.85 -5.29 -21.02
N ALA A 11 -1.10 -4.96 -22.07
CA ALA A 11 0.27 -5.40 -22.28
C ALA A 11 1.23 -4.53 -21.47
N ASN A 12 1.93 -5.13 -20.52
CA ASN A 12 2.86 -4.44 -19.63
C ASN A 12 4.30 -4.62 -20.09
N ASP A 13 5.13 -3.66 -19.70
CA ASP A 13 6.57 -3.71 -19.91
C ASP A 13 7.20 -4.94 -19.23
N GLU A 14 8.29 -5.42 -19.81
CA GLU A 14 8.99 -6.61 -19.33
C GLU A 14 9.61 -6.34 -17.95
N GLY A 15 9.21 -7.12 -16.94
CA GLY A 15 9.60 -6.94 -15.54
C GLY A 15 8.61 -6.15 -14.68
N ALA A 16 7.44 -5.75 -15.22
CA ALA A 16 6.39 -5.12 -14.43
C ALA A 16 5.81 -6.10 -13.39
N ASN A 17 5.96 -5.80 -12.10
CA ASN A 17 5.33 -6.58 -11.01
C ASN A 17 3.81 -6.34 -10.93
N TYR A 18 3.36 -5.19 -11.44
CA TYR A 18 1.97 -4.74 -11.40
C TYR A 18 1.55 -4.19 -12.75
N CYS A 19 0.27 -4.32 -13.07
CA CYS A 19 -0.28 -3.82 -14.31
C CYS A 19 -0.23 -2.29 -14.35
N GLN A 20 0.43 -1.72 -15.35
CA GLN A 20 0.59 -0.28 -15.53
C GLN A 20 -0.74 0.43 -15.88
N ARG A 21 -1.80 -0.32 -16.17
CA ARG A 21 -3.15 0.21 -16.45
C ARG A 21 -4.11 0.05 -15.26
N CYS A 22 -4.21 -1.16 -14.71
CA CYS A 22 -5.20 -1.46 -13.67
C CYS A 22 -4.60 -1.83 -12.31
N GLY A 23 -3.27 -1.81 -12.15
CA GLY A 23 -2.60 -2.13 -10.90
C GLY A 23 -2.67 -3.59 -10.44
N ALA A 24 -3.25 -4.51 -11.23
CA ALA A 24 -3.30 -5.93 -10.88
C ALA A 24 -1.89 -6.54 -10.82
N PHE A 25 -1.63 -7.36 -9.81
CA PHE A 25 -0.36 -8.08 -9.69
C PHE A 25 -0.19 -9.04 -10.86
N LEU A 26 1.01 -9.07 -11.44
CA LEU A 26 1.30 -9.87 -12.63
C LEU A 26 2.13 -11.11 -12.32
N ALA A 27 2.83 -11.18 -11.17
CA ALA A 27 3.80 -12.25 -10.97
C ALA A 27 3.14 -13.63 -10.82
N HIS A 28 3.77 -14.61 -11.46
CA HIS A 28 3.32 -15.99 -11.63
C HIS A 28 3.13 -16.77 -10.33
N SER A 29 2.22 -17.74 -10.41
CA SER A 29 1.82 -18.79 -9.45
C SER A 29 0.66 -18.39 -8.54
N ASP A 30 -0.44 -19.15 -8.63
CA ASP A 30 -1.51 -19.12 -7.63
C ASP A 30 -0.90 -19.14 -6.24
N PRO A 31 -1.20 -18.15 -5.40
CA PRO A 31 -0.59 -18.13 -4.10
C PRO A 31 -1.33 -19.20 -3.26
N PRO A 32 -0.62 -20.07 -2.51
CA PRO A 32 -1.21 -21.21 -1.81
C PRO A 32 -2.34 -20.78 -0.85
N PRO A 33 -3.31 -21.65 -0.51
CA PRO A 33 -4.37 -21.28 0.43
C PRO A 33 -3.75 -20.75 1.75
N GLY A 34 -4.11 -19.52 2.11
CA GLY A 34 -3.40 -18.70 3.11
C GLY A 34 -3.06 -17.27 2.64
N THR A 35 -3.71 -16.80 1.57
CA THR A 35 -3.35 -15.59 0.81
C THR A 35 -4.21 -14.38 1.06
N THR A 36 -4.88 -14.36 2.21
CA THR A 36 -5.01 -13.10 2.93
C THR A 36 -3.61 -12.74 3.41
N THR A 37 -3.05 -11.65 2.88
CA THR A 37 -1.72 -11.15 3.25
C THR A 37 -1.66 -10.87 4.75
N ALA A 38 -1.13 -11.83 5.50
CA ALA A 38 -0.82 -11.72 6.91
C ALA A 38 0.35 -10.74 7.08
N THR A 39 0.14 -9.75 7.93
CA THR A 39 1.18 -8.81 8.36
C THR A 39 1.87 -9.45 9.56
N TYR A 40 3.19 -9.40 9.70
CA TYR A 40 3.90 -10.00 10.83
C TYR A 40 4.71 -8.93 11.58
N LYS A 41 4.83 -9.06 12.90
CA LYS A 41 5.72 -8.26 13.76
C LYS A 41 6.76 -9.17 14.42
N LEU A 42 7.92 -8.61 14.76
CA LEU A 42 8.92 -9.35 15.54
C LEU A 42 8.53 -9.30 17.02
N GLY A 43 8.27 -10.47 17.63
CA GLY A 43 7.97 -10.60 19.06
C GLY A 43 9.20 -10.38 19.94
N GLU A 44 8.97 -10.24 21.26
CA GLU A 44 10.04 -9.97 22.25
C GLU A 44 11.09 -11.09 22.33
N THR A 45 10.72 -12.30 21.89
CA THR A 45 11.58 -13.48 21.79
C THR A 45 12.33 -13.59 20.46
N GLY A 46 12.08 -12.66 19.51
CA GLY A 46 12.64 -12.70 18.16
C GLY A 46 11.86 -13.56 17.16
N GLU A 47 10.71 -14.12 17.55
CA GLU A 47 9.85 -14.90 16.66
C GLU A 47 8.92 -13.99 15.85
N LEU A 48 8.54 -14.44 14.65
CA LEU A 48 7.57 -13.72 13.80
C LEU A 48 6.16 -13.99 14.32
N GLU A 49 5.51 -12.96 14.85
CA GLU A 49 4.11 -12.99 15.30
C GLU A 49 3.19 -12.42 14.23
N GLU A 50 2.14 -13.17 13.86
CA GLU A 50 1.11 -12.68 12.95
C GLU A 50 0.32 -11.53 13.57
N VAL A 51 0.32 -10.38 12.89
CA VAL A 51 -0.54 -9.24 13.16
C VAL A 51 -1.92 -9.57 12.62
N LYS A 52 -2.82 -9.95 13.52
CA LYS A 52 -4.23 -10.08 13.20
C LYS A 52 -4.77 -8.68 12.87
N LEU A 53 -5.24 -8.51 11.64
CA LEU A 53 -5.85 -7.25 11.17
C LEU A 53 -7.03 -6.83 12.08
N ASP A 54 -7.70 -7.81 12.69
CA ASP A 54 -8.79 -7.59 13.65
C ASP A 54 -8.33 -6.81 14.90
N ASP A 55 -7.12 -7.07 15.41
CA ASP A 55 -6.57 -6.37 16.59
C ASP A 55 -6.25 -4.89 16.28
N VAL A 56 -5.94 -4.59 15.02
CA VAL A 56 -5.71 -3.21 14.53
C VAL A 56 -7.06 -2.51 14.31
N ALA A 57 -8.06 -3.23 13.79
CA ALA A 57 -9.40 -2.71 13.51
C ALA A 57 -10.19 -2.37 14.78
N GLU A 58 -9.95 -3.05 15.91
CA GLU A 58 -10.58 -2.72 17.21
C GLU A 58 -10.26 -1.31 17.71
N ARG A 59 -9.21 -0.67 17.18
CA ARG A 59 -8.77 0.69 17.54
C ARG A 59 -9.21 1.77 16.55
N GLY A 60 -9.99 1.39 15.52
CA GLY A 60 -10.43 2.28 14.46
C GLY A 60 -9.61 2.13 13.17
N PRO A 61 -9.80 3.04 12.20
CA PRO A 61 -9.17 2.94 10.89
C PRO A 61 -7.64 3.07 10.98
N ALA A 62 -6.92 2.28 10.18
CA ALA A 62 -5.47 2.25 10.15
C ALA A 62 -4.93 2.10 8.73
N LEU A 63 -3.74 2.65 8.49
CA LEU A 63 -2.91 2.36 7.31
C LEU A 63 -1.82 1.37 7.71
N VAL A 64 -1.58 0.36 6.87
CA VAL A 64 -0.56 -0.67 7.12
C VAL A 64 0.40 -0.74 5.94
N ILE A 65 1.70 -0.68 6.21
CA ILE A 65 2.74 -0.91 5.20
C ILE A 65 2.80 -2.41 4.91
N ARG A 66 2.48 -2.78 3.68
CA ARG A 66 2.51 -4.19 3.23
C ARG A 66 3.83 -4.58 2.57
N ALA A 67 4.50 -3.66 1.89
CA ALA A 67 5.75 -3.93 1.15
C ALA A 67 6.55 -2.64 0.93
N GLY A 68 7.84 -2.79 0.61
CA GLY A 68 8.77 -1.68 0.34
C GLY A 68 9.53 -1.21 1.59
N GLY A 69 10.78 -0.77 1.39
CA GLY A 69 11.58 -0.07 2.41
C GLY A 69 11.86 -0.83 3.72
N GLY A 70 11.67 -2.15 3.79
CA GLY A 70 11.96 -2.96 4.98
C GLY A 70 11.02 -2.76 6.18
N ARG A 71 9.91 -2.02 6.00
CA ARG A 71 8.96 -1.64 7.08
C ARG A 71 7.60 -2.34 6.96
N ALA A 72 7.55 -3.45 6.21
CA ALA A 72 6.37 -4.30 6.15
C ALA A 72 6.02 -4.78 7.56
N GLY A 73 4.76 -4.61 7.99
CA GLY A 73 4.41 -4.80 9.40
C GLY A 73 3.85 -3.56 10.06
N GLU A 74 4.41 -2.41 9.71
CA GLU A 74 4.15 -1.17 10.43
C GLU A 74 2.75 -0.63 10.14
N SER A 75 2.08 -0.17 11.19
CA SER A 75 0.72 0.37 11.13
C SER A 75 0.62 1.76 11.74
N PHE A 76 -0.20 2.59 11.13
CA PHE A 76 -0.47 3.96 11.53
C PHE A 76 -1.95 4.12 11.82
N SER A 77 -2.29 4.43 13.06
CA SER A 77 -3.67 4.78 13.43
C SER A 77 -4.08 6.07 12.74
N LEU A 78 -5.24 6.06 12.09
CA LEU A 78 -5.79 7.22 11.41
C LEU A 78 -6.63 8.05 12.38
N GLY A 79 -6.00 9.09 12.94
CA GLY A 79 -6.65 10.03 13.85
C GLY A 79 -7.53 11.06 13.14
N ALA A 80 -7.84 12.14 13.85
CA ALA A 80 -8.47 13.31 13.27
C ALA A 80 -7.43 14.16 12.54
N GLY A 81 -7.64 14.42 11.25
CA GLY A 81 -6.85 15.42 10.52
C GLY A 81 -6.42 14.99 9.12
N ARG A 82 -5.31 15.60 8.70
CA ARG A 82 -4.65 15.43 7.40
C ARG A 82 -3.35 14.66 7.64
N VAL A 83 -3.15 13.58 6.89
CA VAL A 83 -1.95 12.73 6.94
C VAL A 83 -1.28 12.78 5.56
N THR A 84 -0.01 13.16 5.54
CA THR A 84 0.82 13.25 4.34
C THR A 84 1.60 11.96 4.12
N ILE A 85 1.64 11.48 2.88
CA ILE A 85 2.30 10.23 2.49
C ILE A 85 3.31 10.55 1.39
N GLY A 86 4.55 10.11 1.54
CA GLY A 86 5.55 10.27 0.49
C GLY A 86 6.97 9.97 0.91
N ARG A 87 7.91 10.17 -0.01
CA ARG A 87 9.36 9.97 0.19
C ARG A 87 10.07 11.20 0.76
N ARG A 88 9.37 12.28 1.12
CA ARG A 88 10.01 13.34 1.92
C ARG A 88 10.14 12.89 3.37
N PRO A 89 11.29 13.11 4.02
CA PRO A 89 11.45 12.83 5.46
C PRO A 89 10.48 13.60 6.37
N VAL A 90 9.87 14.68 5.85
CA VAL A 90 8.88 15.50 6.58
C VAL A 90 7.44 15.00 6.46
N SER A 91 7.19 13.95 5.67
CA SER A 91 5.85 13.36 5.54
C SER A 91 5.48 12.59 6.80
N ASP A 92 4.21 12.65 7.20
CA ASP A 92 3.68 11.92 8.37
C ASP A 92 3.91 10.41 8.21
N ILE A 93 3.66 9.90 7.00
CA ILE A 93 4.03 8.56 6.57
C ILE A 93 5.16 8.69 5.54
N PHE A 94 6.38 8.67 6.05
CA PHE A 94 7.58 8.63 5.23
C PHE A 94 7.82 7.23 4.67
N LEU A 95 7.89 7.11 3.34
CA LEU A 95 8.20 5.87 2.62
C LEU A 95 9.51 6.06 1.84
N ASP A 96 10.56 5.37 2.27
CA ASP A 96 11.86 5.39 1.58
C ASP A 96 11.88 4.41 0.40
N ASP A 97 11.10 4.74 -0.63
CA ASP A 97 10.99 3.93 -1.84
C ASP A 97 11.08 4.81 -3.09
N VAL A 98 11.97 4.45 -4.02
CA VAL A 98 12.22 5.22 -5.25
C VAL A 98 10.97 5.38 -6.13
N THR A 99 10.03 4.43 -6.05
CA THR A 99 8.75 4.46 -6.74
C THR A 99 7.74 5.42 -6.11
N VAL A 100 8.00 5.89 -4.89
CA VAL A 100 7.17 6.86 -4.17
C VAL A 100 7.68 8.28 -4.45
N SER A 101 6.72 9.16 -4.74
CA SER A 101 6.99 10.58 -4.97
C SER A 101 7.26 11.29 -3.65
N ARG A 102 7.96 12.42 -3.70
CA ARG A 102 8.29 13.22 -2.52
C ARG A 102 7.02 13.61 -1.75
N ASP A 103 6.07 14.21 -2.46
CA ASP A 103 4.73 14.54 -2.01
C ASP A 103 3.78 13.63 -2.82
N HIS A 104 3.46 12.44 -2.31
CA HIS A 104 2.81 11.41 -3.12
C HIS A 104 1.29 11.46 -3.02
N ALA A 105 0.77 11.39 -1.80
CA ALA A 105 -0.66 11.42 -1.53
C ALA A 105 -0.94 12.06 -0.17
N ILE A 106 -2.19 12.48 0.02
CA ILE A 106 -2.68 13.00 1.28
C ILE A 106 -3.97 12.26 1.63
N LEU A 107 -4.04 11.76 2.86
CA LEU A 107 -5.28 11.25 3.42
C LEU A 107 -5.92 12.35 4.29
N VAL A 108 -7.17 12.69 4.03
CA VAL A 108 -7.94 13.69 4.78
C VAL A 108 -9.18 13.05 5.37
N ARG A 109 -9.36 13.20 6.69
CA ARG A 109 -10.63 12.86 7.33
C ARG A 109 -11.63 14.00 7.16
N ARG A 110 -12.80 13.73 6.58
CA ARG A 110 -13.93 14.67 6.46
C ARG A 110 -15.15 14.05 7.14
N GLY A 111 -15.45 14.48 8.36
CA GLY A 111 -16.49 13.88 9.18
C GLY A 111 -16.13 12.45 9.61
N GLN A 112 -16.96 11.47 9.22
CA GLN A 112 -16.68 10.06 9.48
C GLN A 112 -15.91 9.37 8.34
N ASP A 113 -15.78 10.04 7.20
CA ASP A 113 -15.18 9.46 6.00
C ASP A 113 -13.72 9.89 5.83
N PHE A 114 -12.97 9.06 5.10
CA PHE A 114 -11.60 9.33 4.72
C PHE A 114 -11.51 9.48 3.20
N PHE A 115 -10.80 10.51 2.77
CA PHE A 115 -10.56 10.83 1.38
C PHE A 115 -9.06 10.75 1.13
N LEU A 116 -8.68 10.09 0.04
CA LEU A 116 -7.30 10.00 -0.40
C LEU A 116 -7.15 10.84 -1.67
N ASP A 117 -6.28 11.83 -1.63
CA ASP A 117 -6.00 12.74 -2.74
C ASP A 117 -4.57 12.47 -3.25
N ASP A 118 -4.40 12.21 -4.56
CA ASP A 118 -3.08 12.10 -5.19
C ASP A 118 -2.46 13.50 -5.37
N CYS A 119 -1.16 13.63 -5.12
CA CYS A 119 -0.47 14.93 -5.19
C CYS A 119 0.28 15.14 -6.53
N GLY A 120 -0.20 14.53 -7.62
CA GLY A 120 0.51 14.52 -8.90
C GLY A 120 1.69 13.55 -8.87
N SER A 121 1.51 12.40 -8.24
CA SER A 121 2.57 11.41 -8.10
C SER A 121 2.94 10.79 -9.45
N LEU A 122 4.23 10.49 -9.63
CA LEU A 122 4.75 9.97 -10.90
C LEU A 122 4.08 8.65 -11.31
N ASN A 123 3.92 7.72 -10.35
CA ASN A 123 3.37 6.40 -10.58
C ASN A 123 1.85 6.32 -10.33
N GLY A 124 1.25 7.39 -9.81
CA GLY A 124 -0.15 7.46 -9.41
C GLY A 124 -0.45 6.79 -8.08
N THR A 125 -1.59 7.18 -7.49
CA THR A 125 -2.19 6.54 -6.32
C THR A 125 -3.36 5.65 -6.77
N TYR A 126 -3.55 4.51 -6.10
CA TYR A 126 -4.57 3.52 -6.46
C TYR A 126 -5.43 3.15 -5.24
N VAL A 127 -6.74 3.19 -5.41
CA VAL A 127 -7.73 2.73 -4.41
C VAL A 127 -8.53 1.61 -5.03
N ASN A 128 -8.60 0.44 -4.38
CA ASN A 128 -9.29 -0.73 -4.90
C ASN A 128 -8.89 -1.08 -6.34
N ARG A 129 -7.59 -0.96 -6.67
CA ARG A 129 -7.01 -1.20 -8.00
C ARG A 129 -7.46 -0.21 -9.09
N ARG A 130 -8.06 0.91 -8.70
CA ARG A 130 -8.38 2.00 -9.63
C ARG A 130 -7.49 3.18 -9.33
N ARG A 131 -6.81 3.69 -10.36
CA ARG A 131 -6.05 4.94 -10.24
C ARG A 131 -7.02 6.07 -9.90
N ILE A 132 -6.68 6.83 -8.87
CA ILE A 132 -7.38 8.05 -8.50
C ILE A 132 -6.68 9.25 -9.14
N GLU A 133 -7.45 10.29 -9.42
CA GLU A 133 -6.98 11.58 -9.97
C GLU A 133 -6.86 12.61 -8.87
#